data_AF-A0A914CPS8-F1
#
_entry.id   AF-A0A914CPS8-F1
#
_cell.length_a   1.000
_cell.length_b   1.000
_cell.length_c   1.000
_cell.angle_alpha   90.00
_cell.angle_beta   90.00
_cell.angle_gamma   90.00
#
_symmetry.space_group_name_H-M   'P 1'
#
loop_
_entity.id
_entity.type
_entity.pdbx_description
1 polymer ?
#
loop_
_entity_poly.entity_id
_entity_poly.type
_entity_poly.pdbx_seq_one_letter_code
_entity_poly.pdbx_strand_id
1 'polypeptide(L)'
;MDLFSIFTVWLTLFSIAFTFLPLVLVKDWARRGTADGFSSVGLVMPMLMMSCWFLHGYITGDKVNLYLNLVNLVIYLLYIGAFAYYQPKRQYLFGQLLTLVITLYCVFTYVNSFPEQEKGDKMAVVAAGTQLVGMIGGIYDCARAIKLGHTEYIPASIQYGIFVLVLQWTYFAYAIGNYYMMFANIAGLSLNIFTISLYFFIPPLTWKVPLIGTGPQEKKKA
;
A
#
# COMPACT_ATOMS: atom_id res chain seq x y z
N MET A 1 -24.66 1.56 18.21
CA MET A 1 -23.36 1.24 17.60
C MET A 1 -22.37 1.07 18.74
N ASP A 2 -21.72 -0.07 18.86
CA ASP A 2 -20.67 -0.27 19.87
C ASP A 2 -19.36 0.43 19.46
N LEU A 3 -18.41 0.52 20.41
CA LEU A 3 -17.12 1.18 20.20
C LEU A 3 -16.33 0.54 19.06
N PHE A 4 -16.40 -0.79 18.92
CA PHE A 4 -15.70 -1.50 17.86
C PHE A 4 -16.26 -1.16 16.48
N SER A 5 -17.59 -1.07 16.34
CA SER A 5 -18.27 -0.67 15.12
C SER A 5 -17.93 0.78 14.74
N ILE A 6 -17.88 1.70 15.71
CA ILE A 6 -17.43 3.09 15.49
C ILE A 6 -15.98 3.09 14.98
N PHE A 7 -15.10 2.33 15.63
CA PHE A 7 -13.71 2.18 15.22
C PHE A 7 -13.59 1.61 13.80
N THR A 8 -14.37 0.60 13.42
CA THR A 8 -14.36 0.02 12.08
C THR A 8 -14.81 1.00 11.01
N VAL A 9 -15.84 1.80 11.27
CA VAL A 9 -16.29 2.86 10.36
C VAL A 9 -15.19 3.90 10.19
N TRP A 10 -14.60 4.35 11.30
CA TRP A 10 -13.46 5.27 11.28
C TRP A 10 -12.28 4.72 10.48
N LEU A 11 -11.85 3.48 10.76
CA LEU A 11 -10.75 2.82 10.06
C LEU A 11 -11.02 2.74 8.56
N THR A 12 -12.25 2.44 8.16
CA THR A 12 -12.65 2.37 6.75
C THR A 12 -12.52 3.75 6.09
N LEU A 13 -13.10 4.79 6.70
CA LEU A 13 -13.02 6.16 6.18
C LEU A 13 -11.58 6.69 6.12
N PHE A 14 -10.81 6.42 7.16
CA PHE A 14 -9.39 6.78 7.23
C PHE A 14 -8.60 6.07 6.13
N SER A 15 -8.85 4.78 5.90
CA SER A 15 -8.21 4.01 4.82
C SER A 15 -8.55 4.55 3.43
N ILE A 16 -9.83 4.90 3.20
CA ILE A 16 -10.28 5.51 1.94
C ILE A 16 -9.57 6.85 1.68
N ALA A 17 -9.28 7.63 2.72
CA ALA A 17 -8.51 8.87 2.56
C ALA A 17 -7.11 8.63 1.97
N PHE A 18 -6.43 7.53 2.35
CA PHE A 18 -5.12 7.17 1.80
C PHE A 18 -5.19 6.75 0.33
N THR A 19 -6.33 6.22 -0.11
CA THR A 19 -6.58 5.92 -1.53
C THR A 19 -6.54 7.17 -2.41
N PHE A 20 -6.64 8.37 -1.83
CA PHE A 20 -6.50 9.63 -2.56
C PHE A 20 -5.06 10.15 -2.68
N LEU A 21 -4.05 9.49 -2.09
CA LEU A 21 -2.65 9.90 -2.22
C LEU A 21 -2.15 10.00 -3.68
N PRO A 22 -2.48 9.04 -4.59
CA PRO A 22 -2.06 9.13 -5.99
C PRO A 22 -2.67 10.32 -6.76
N LEU A 23 -3.67 11.01 -6.23
CA LEU A 23 -4.24 12.21 -6.86
C LEU A 23 -3.18 13.30 -7.08
N VAL A 24 -2.16 13.36 -6.21
CA VAL A 24 -1.02 14.29 -6.39
C VAL A 24 -0.25 13.97 -7.67
N LEU A 25 -0.08 12.69 -8.01
CA LEU A 25 0.57 12.27 -9.25
C LEU A 25 -0.28 12.62 -10.47
N VAL A 26 -1.59 12.41 -10.41
CA VAL A 26 -2.51 12.79 -11.49
C VAL A 26 -2.45 14.29 -11.77
N LYS A 27 -2.40 15.12 -10.71
CA LYS A 27 -2.23 16.57 -10.84
C LYS A 27 -0.89 16.93 -11.49
N ASP A 28 0.19 16.21 -11.18
CA ASP A 28 1.48 16.42 -11.83
C ASP A 28 1.44 16.05 -13.32
N TRP A 29 0.85 14.90 -13.67
CA TRP A 29 0.69 14.51 -15.08
C TRP A 29 -0.14 15.50 -15.87
N ALA A 30 -1.22 16.01 -15.27
CA ALA A 30 -2.07 17.03 -15.90
C ALA A 30 -1.30 18.34 -16.16
N ARG A 31 -0.47 18.78 -15.20
CA ARG A 31 0.37 19.98 -15.35
C ARG A 31 1.46 19.79 -16.40
N ARG A 32 2.06 18.61 -16.44
CA ARG A 32 3.14 18.27 -17.39
C ARG A 32 2.62 17.91 -18.79
N GLY A 33 1.32 17.61 -18.92
CA GLY A 33 0.73 17.05 -20.13
C GLY A 33 1.15 15.62 -20.44
N THR A 34 1.91 14.96 -19.55
CA THR A 34 2.43 13.61 -19.76
C THR A 34 2.78 12.91 -18.46
N ALA A 35 2.62 11.58 -18.45
CA ALA A 35 3.09 10.68 -17.38
C ALA A 35 4.44 10.02 -17.72
N ASP A 36 5.18 10.53 -18.70
CA ASP A 36 6.50 10.00 -19.05
C ASP A 36 7.49 10.08 -17.87
N GLY A 37 8.31 9.04 -17.72
CA GLY A 37 9.21 8.85 -16.58
C GLY A 37 8.56 8.30 -15.30
N PHE A 38 7.23 8.16 -15.24
CA PHE A 38 6.55 7.47 -14.14
C PHE A 38 6.30 6.00 -14.45
N SER A 39 6.44 5.15 -13.43
CA SER A 39 6.14 3.73 -13.51
C SER A 39 4.69 3.44 -13.13
N SER A 40 4.01 2.60 -13.92
CA SER A 40 2.68 2.08 -13.59
C SER A 40 2.68 1.02 -12.49
N VAL A 41 3.85 0.50 -12.08
CA VAL A 41 3.95 -0.56 -11.06
C VAL A 41 3.28 -0.13 -9.74
N GLY A 42 3.46 1.13 -9.34
CA GLY A 42 2.86 1.69 -8.12
C GLY A 42 1.34 1.82 -8.18
N LEU A 43 0.72 1.69 -9.35
CA LEU A 43 -0.74 1.66 -9.53
C LEU A 43 -1.25 0.22 -9.71
N VAL A 44 -0.51 -0.62 -10.43
CA VAL A 44 -0.96 -1.99 -10.77
C VAL A 44 -0.71 -2.98 -9.63
N MET A 45 0.44 -2.92 -8.94
CA MET A 45 0.74 -3.87 -7.86
C MET A 45 -0.26 -3.82 -6.70
N PRO A 46 -0.70 -2.64 -6.21
CA PRO A 46 -1.73 -2.58 -5.18
C PRO A 46 -3.04 -3.27 -5.60
N MET A 47 -3.39 -3.26 -6.90
CA MET A 47 -4.61 -3.93 -7.39
C MET A 47 -4.59 -5.43 -7.12
N LEU A 48 -3.42 -6.08 -7.17
CA LEU A 48 -3.28 -7.50 -6.84
C LEU A 48 -3.68 -7.75 -5.38
N MET A 49 -3.05 -7.03 -4.46
CA MET A 49 -3.32 -7.14 -3.03
C MET A 49 -4.79 -6.83 -2.70
N MET A 50 -5.33 -5.75 -3.25
CA MET A 50 -6.72 -5.35 -3.01
C MET A 50 -7.72 -6.36 -3.56
N SER A 51 -7.44 -6.95 -4.74
CA SER A 51 -8.28 -8.02 -5.30
C SER A 51 -8.25 -9.29 -4.43
N CYS A 52 -7.09 -9.63 -3.87
CA CYS A 52 -6.97 -10.77 -2.95
C CYS A 52 -7.75 -10.53 -1.64
N TRP A 53 -7.63 -9.35 -1.02
CA TRP A 53 -8.39 -9.03 0.19
C TRP A 53 -9.89 -8.86 -0.08
N PHE A 54 -10.28 -8.38 -1.28
CA PHE A 54 -11.67 -8.35 -1.72
C PHE A 54 -12.27 -9.76 -1.77
N LEU A 55 -11.60 -10.70 -2.45
CA LEU A 55 -12.07 -12.08 -2.55
C LEU A 55 -12.09 -12.77 -1.18
N HIS A 56 -11.08 -12.53 -0.34
CA HIS A 56 -11.07 -13.01 1.04
C HIS A 56 -12.31 -12.51 1.81
N GLY A 57 -12.62 -11.20 1.74
CA GLY A 57 -13.79 -10.63 2.39
C GLY A 57 -15.11 -11.19 1.86
N TYR A 58 -15.18 -11.48 0.56
CA TYR A 58 -16.33 -12.15 -0.04
C TYR A 58 -16.53 -13.58 0.50
N ILE A 59 -15.46 -14.39 0.55
CA ILE A 59 -15.52 -15.78 1.02
C ILE A 59 -15.85 -15.86 2.52
N THR A 60 -15.25 -14.98 3.33
CA THR A 60 -15.38 -15.02 4.80
C THR A 60 -16.56 -14.22 5.35
N GLY A 61 -17.26 -13.46 4.49
CA GLY A 61 -18.33 -12.56 4.91
C GLY A 61 -17.84 -11.30 5.65
N ASP A 62 -16.53 -11.02 5.65
CA ASP A 62 -15.95 -9.79 6.20
C ASP A 62 -16.30 -8.59 5.30
N LYS A 63 -17.39 -7.92 5.67
CA LYS A 63 -17.92 -6.75 4.98
C LYS A 63 -16.92 -5.58 4.93
N VAL A 64 -16.07 -5.43 5.94
CA VAL A 64 -15.11 -4.32 6.02
C VAL A 64 -14.09 -4.46 4.90
N ASN A 65 -13.46 -5.64 4.82
CA ASN A 65 -12.50 -5.92 3.76
C ASN A 65 -13.16 -5.94 2.38
N LEU A 66 -14.37 -6.48 2.27
CA LEU A 66 -15.11 -6.51 1.01
C LEU A 66 -15.34 -5.09 0.46
N TYR A 67 -15.97 -4.21 1.24
CA TYR A 67 -16.34 -2.88 0.76
C TYR A 67 -15.13 -1.96 0.60
N LEU A 68 -14.18 -1.99 1.53
CA LEU A 68 -12.98 -1.15 1.43
C LEU A 68 -12.18 -1.47 0.17
N ASN A 69 -11.90 -2.75 -0.07
CA ASN A 69 -11.11 -3.13 -1.23
C ASN A 69 -11.87 -2.93 -2.53
N LEU A 70 -13.21 -3.09 -2.55
CA LEU A 70 -14.01 -2.73 -3.71
C LEU A 70 -13.88 -1.24 -4.06
N VAL A 71 -14.03 -0.35 -3.07
CA VAL A 71 -13.87 1.10 -3.25
C VAL A 71 -12.46 1.42 -3.77
N ASN A 72 -11.43 0.81 -3.17
CA ASN A 72 -10.06 1.06 -3.59
C ASN A 72 -9.78 0.56 -5.02
N LEU A 73 -10.29 -0.61 -5.40
CA LEU A 73 -10.18 -1.14 -6.77
C LEU A 73 -10.83 -0.17 -7.78
N VAL A 74 -12.03 0.33 -7.49
CA VAL A 74 -12.71 1.30 -8.36
C VAL A 74 -11.89 2.58 -8.52
N ILE A 75 -11.39 3.14 -7.41
CA ILE A 75 -10.59 4.37 -7.46
C ILE A 75 -9.27 4.14 -8.21
N TYR A 76 -8.59 3.01 -7.98
CA TYR A 76 -7.34 2.71 -8.69
C TYR A 76 -7.54 2.42 -10.17
N LEU A 77 -8.70 1.87 -10.58
CA LEU A 77 -9.05 1.79 -12.00
C LEU A 77 -9.14 3.17 -12.64
N LEU A 78 -9.68 4.18 -11.93
CA LEU A 78 -9.68 5.57 -12.41
C LEU A 78 -8.25 6.12 -12.53
N TYR A 79 -7.36 5.85 -11.57
CA TYR A 79 -5.96 6.26 -11.68
C TYR A 79 -5.21 5.58 -12.82
N ILE A 80 -5.46 4.28 -13.05
CA ILE A 80 -4.90 3.55 -14.18
C ILE A 80 -5.42 4.15 -15.49
N GLY A 81 -6.71 4.52 -15.56
CA GLY A 81 -7.29 5.22 -16.71
C GLY A 81 -6.63 6.58 -16.96
N ALA A 82 -6.45 7.39 -15.92
CA ALA A 82 -5.74 8.66 -16.00
C ALA A 82 -4.28 8.47 -16.44
N PHE A 83 -3.58 7.49 -15.87
CA PHE A 83 -2.21 7.16 -16.25
C PHE A 83 -2.15 6.71 -17.72
N ALA A 84 -3.07 5.85 -18.17
CA ALA A 84 -3.15 5.42 -19.57
C ALA A 84 -3.37 6.59 -20.52
N TYR A 85 -4.21 7.56 -20.14
CA TYR A 85 -4.45 8.77 -20.92
C TYR A 85 -3.15 9.58 -21.12
N TYR A 86 -2.41 9.87 -20.04
CA TYR A 86 -1.20 10.69 -20.06
C TYR A 86 0.08 9.95 -20.48
N GLN A 87 0.09 8.62 -20.50
CA GLN A 87 1.28 7.81 -20.79
C GLN A 87 1.47 7.62 -22.31
N PRO A 88 2.58 8.11 -22.91
CA PRO A 88 2.84 7.92 -24.34
C PRO A 88 3.09 6.45 -24.72
N LYS A 89 3.79 5.68 -23.88
CA LYS A 89 4.18 4.28 -24.14
C LYS A 89 3.36 3.31 -23.30
N ARG A 90 2.17 2.94 -23.78
CA ARG A 90 1.21 2.12 -23.02
C ARG A 90 1.52 0.61 -22.97
N GLN A 91 2.49 0.13 -23.76
CA GLN A 91 2.83 -1.30 -23.83
C GLN A 91 3.19 -1.90 -22.46
N TYR A 92 3.91 -1.17 -21.61
CA TYR A 92 4.28 -1.65 -20.28
C TYR A 92 3.07 -1.73 -19.35
N LEU A 93 2.15 -0.76 -19.45
CA LEU A 93 0.90 -0.78 -18.70
C LEU A 93 0.06 -1.99 -19.11
N PHE A 94 -0.15 -2.21 -20.41
CA PHE A 94 -0.91 -3.36 -20.89
C PHE A 94 -0.28 -4.69 -20.50
N GLY A 95 1.05 -4.80 -20.59
CA GLY A 95 1.76 -5.99 -20.11
C GLY A 95 1.51 -6.24 -18.61
N GLN A 96 1.62 -5.21 -17.78
CA GLN A 96 1.36 -5.32 -16.33
C GLN A 96 -0.10 -5.68 -16.01
N LEU A 97 -1.07 -5.10 -16.73
CA LEU A 97 -2.49 -5.42 -16.56
C LEU A 97 -2.80 -6.86 -16.99
N LEU A 98 -2.20 -7.33 -18.10
CA LEU A 98 -2.33 -8.71 -18.54
C LEU A 98 -1.74 -9.67 -17.50
N THR A 99 -0.53 -9.38 -16.99
CA THR A 99 0.08 -10.15 -15.91
C THR A 99 -0.81 -10.17 -14.68
N LEU A 100 -1.37 -9.02 -14.26
CA LEU A 100 -2.28 -8.94 -13.13
C LEU A 100 -3.49 -9.85 -13.32
N VAL A 101 -4.16 -9.80 -14.47
CA VAL A 101 -5.34 -10.63 -14.77
C VAL A 101 -4.98 -12.11 -14.75
N ILE A 102 -3.87 -12.51 -15.38
CA ILE A 102 -3.41 -13.90 -15.39
C ILE A 102 -3.09 -14.36 -13.96
N THR A 103 -2.38 -13.55 -13.17
CA THR A 103 -2.06 -13.87 -11.78
C THR A 103 -3.32 -14.05 -10.94
N LEU A 104 -4.29 -13.13 -11.04
CA LEU A 104 -5.55 -13.24 -10.32
C LEU A 104 -6.34 -14.47 -10.74
N TYR A 105 -6.39 -14.79 -12.04
CA TYR A 105 -7.03 -16.00 -12.52
C TYR A 105 -6.38 -17.26 -11.93
N CYS A 106 -5.05 -17.35 -11.92
CA CYS A 106 -4.32 -18.45 -11.32
C CYS A 106 -4.58 -18.58 -9.82
N VAL A 107 -4.53 -17.46 -9.08
CA VAL A 107 -4.79 -17.42 -7.63
C VAL A 107 -6.21 -17.87 -7.33
N PHE A 108 -7.21 -17.35 -8.05
CA PHE A 108 -8.61 -17.65 -7.79
C PHE A 108 -8.92 -19.10 -8.13
N THR A 109 -8.35 -19.63 -9.22
CA THR A 109 -8.47 -21.05 -9.58
C THR A 109 -7.82 -21.95 -8.52
N TYR A 110 -6.63 -21.58 -8.03
CA TYR A 110 -5.95 -22.30 -6.96
C TYR A 110 -6.80 -22.34 -5.68
N VAL A 111 -7.32 -21.20 -5.20
CA VAL A 111 -8.16 -21.14 -4.00
C VAL A 111 -9.46 -21.92 -4.19
N ASN A 112 -10.07 -21.85 -5.37
CA ASN A 112 -11.31 -22.58 -5.67
C ASN A 112 -11.13 -24.10 -5.76
N SER A 113 -9.89 -24.62 -5.87
CA SER A 113 -9.63 -26.06 -5.82
C SER A 113 -9.72 -26.66 -4.41
N PHE A 114 -9.80 -25.84 -3.37
CA PHE A 114 -9.94 -26.29 -1.98
C PHE A 114 -11.41 -26.39 -1.54
N PRO A 115 -11.72 -27.24 -0.55
CA PRO A 115 -13.05 -27.30 0.08
C PRO A 115 -13.48 -25.96 0.68
N GLU A 116 -14.78 -25.66 0.68
CA GLU A 116 -15.35 -24.37 1.13
C GLU A 116 -14.84 -23.93 2.51
N GLN A 117 -14.73 -24.84 3.47
CA GLN A 117 -14.25 -24.53 4.82
C GLN A 117 -12.77 -24.07 4.88
N GLU A 118 -11.96 -24.41 3.88
CA GLU A 118 -10.54 -24.03 3.82
C GLU A 118 -10.30 -22.78 2.96
N LYS A 119 -11.24 -22.42 2.08
CA LYS A 119 -11.04 -21.33 1.10
C LYS A 119 -10.70 -20.00 1.76
N GLY A 120 -11.34 -19.69 2.89
CA GLY A 120 -11.07 -18.48 3.65
C GLY A 120 -9.60 -18.37 4.06
N ASP A 121 -9.09 -19.41 4.74
CA ASP A 121 -7.70 -19.46 5.20
C ASP A 121 -6.70 -19.45 4.04
N LYS A 122 -6.95 -20.21 2.96
CA LYS A 122 -6.06 -20.19 1.78
C LYS A 122 -6.01 -18.81 1.14
N MET A 123 -7.17 -18.15 1.00
CA MET A 123 -7.22 -16.80 0.45
C MET A 123 -6.54 -15.78 1.39
N ALA A 124 -6.65 -15.95 2.70
CA ALA A 124 -5.99 -15.10 3.69
C ALA A 124 -4.46 -15.19 3.59
N VAL A 125 -3.92 -16.41 3.44
CA VAL A 125 -2.48 -16.65 3.22
C VAL A 125 -2.01 -15.96 1.95
N VAL A 126 -2.75 -16.10 0.85
CA VAL A 126 -2.37 -15.46 -0.41
C VAL A 126 -2.45 -13.94 -0.31
N ALA A 127 -3.52 -13.39 0.26
CA ALA A 127 -3.68 -11.96 0.43
C ALA A 127 -2.56 -11.36 1.30
N ALA A 128 -2.26 -11.97 2.45
CA ALA A 128 -1.13 -11.61 3.30
C ALA A 128 0.21 -11.69 2.54
N GLY A 129 0.43 -12.74 1.75
CA GLY A 129 1.63 -12.89 0.92
C GLY A 129 1.77 -11.77 -0.12
N THR A 130 0.70 -11.43 -0.83
CA THR A 130 0.72 -10.31 -1.79
C THR A 130 0.97 -8.96 -1.11
N GLN A 131 0.46 -8.78 0.11
CA GLN A 131 0.73 -7.59 0.92
C GLN A 131 2.22 -7.50 1.30
N LEU A 132 2.85 -8.62 1.70
CA LEU A 132 4.28 -8.66 1.99
C LEU A 132 5.13 -8.36 0.75
N VAL A 133 4.77 -8.90 -0.42
CA VAL A 133 5.44 -8.57 -1.70
C VAL A 133 5.31 -7.08 -2.01
N GLY A 134 4.17 -6.47 -1.70
CA GLY A 134 3.96 -5.01 -1.85
C GLY A 134 4.94 -4.17 -1.02
N MET A 135 5.54 -4.71 0.04
CA MET A 135 6.49 -4.01 0.91
C MET A 135 7.89 -3.88 0.33
N ILE A 136 8.21 -4.61 -0.75
CA ILE A 136 9.56 -4.61 -1.37
C ILE A 136 9.99 -3.18 -1.74
N GLY A 137 9.05 -2.32 -2.18
CA GLY A 137 9.34 -0.91 -2.47
C GLY A 137 9.84 -0.15 -1.24
N GLY A 138 9.21 -0.33 -0.08
CA GLY A 138 9.65 0.31 1.16
C GLY A 138 11.00 -0.24 1.66
N ILE A 139 11.25 -1.53 1.48
CA ILE A 139 12.57 -2.14 1.78
C ILE A 139 13.65 -1.52 0.89
N TYR A 140 13.37 -1.36 -0.40
CA TYR A 140 14.26 -0.70 -1.34
C TYR A 140 14.53 0.75 -0.96
N ASP A 141 13.50 1.51 -0.57
CA ASP A 141 13.65 2.89 -0.12
C ASP A 141 14.56 2.99 1.10
N CYS A 142 14.40 2.11 2.09
CA CYS A 142 15.29 2.02 3.25
C CYS A 142 16.75 1.71 2.84
N ALA A 143 16.95 0.70 2.00
CA ALA A 143 18.29 0.32 1.53
C ALA A 143 18.96 1.46 0.75
N ARG A 144 18.17 2.16 -0.09
CA ARG A 144 18.63 3.32 -0.84
C ARG A 144 18.96 4.49 0.09
N ALA A 145 18.24 4.69 1.19
CA ALA A 145 18.49 5.79 2.12
C ALA A 145 19.81 5.56 2.86
N ILE A 146 20.06 4.32 3.29
CA ILE A 146 21.33 3.90 3.89
C ILE A 146 22.48 4.11 2.89
N LYS A 147 22.29 3.72 1.62
CA LYS A 147 23.31 3.88 0.58
C LYS A 147 23.61 5.35 0.26
N LEU A 148 22.59 6.19 0.17
CA LEU A 148 22.74 7.61 -0.14
C LEU A 148 23.14 8.45 1.08
N GLY A 149 22.98 7.92 2.29
CA GLY A 149 23.28 8.60 3.55
C GLY A 149 22.26 9.66 3.95
N HIS A 150 21.09 9.70 3.31
CA HIS A 150 20.03 10.68 3.60
C HIS A 150 18.64 10.14 3.24
N THR A 151 17.61 10.72 3.86
CA THR A 151 16.18 10.35 3.69
C THR A 151 15.37 11.36 2.86
N GLU A 152 16.05 12.28 2.17
CA GLU A 152 15.46 13.38 1.38
C GLU A 152 14.21 13.04 0.54
N TYR A 153 14.18 11.86 -0.07
CA TYR A 153 13.11 11.44 -0.99
C TYR A 153 12.00 10.60 -0.32
N ILE A 154 12.12 10.28 0.97
CA ILE A 154 11.12 9.52 1.73
C ILE A 154 10.27 10.52 2.54
N PRO A 155 9.01 10.81 2.15
CA PRO A 155 8.22 11.86 2.80
C PRO A 155 7.78 11.44 4.21
N ALA A 156 8.28 12.12 5.23
CA ALA A 156 8.00 11.78 6.64
C ALA A 156 6.51 11.81 7.00
N SER A 157 5.76 12.80 6.49
CA SER A 157 4.32 12.92 6.75
C SER A 157 3.53 11.70 6.28
N ILE A 158 3.92 11.10 5.16
CA ILE A 158 3.29 9.87 4.64
C ILE A 158 3.63 8.69 5.56
N GLN A 159 4.88 8.59 6.04
CA GLN A 159 5.28 7.53 6.94
C GLN A 159 4.54 7.56 8.27
N TYR A 160 4.27 8.73 8.85
CA TYR A 160 3.42 8.84 10.05
C TYR A 160 1.97 8.43 9.79
N GLY A 161 1.44 8.82 8.63
CA GLY A 161 0.11 8.38 8.21
C GLY A 161 0.02 6.86 8.10
N ILE A 162 0.99 6.23 7.44
CA ILE A 162 1.09 4.77 7.30
C ILE A 162 1.26 4.10 8.67
N PHE A 163 2.07 4.65 9.58
CA PHE A 163 2.24 4.13 10.94
C PHE A 163 0.88 3.99 11.65
N VAL A 164 0.13 5.09 11.68
CA VAL A 164 -1.19 5.15 12.36
C VAL A 164 -2.19 4.24 11.67
N LEU A 165 -2.17 4.17 10.33
CA LEU A 165 -3.05 3.30 9.55
C LEU A 165 -2.78 1.81 9.85
N VAL A 166 -1.52 1.38 9.74
CA VAL A 166 -1.13 -0.03 9.90
C VAL A 166 -1.29 -0.48 11.36
N LEU A 167 -1.05 0.40 12.32
CA LEU A 167 -1.32 0.11 13.73
C LEU A 167 -2.81 -0.20 13.97
N GLN A 168 -3.71 0.59 13.40
CA GLN A 168 -5.16 0.35 13.49
C GLN A 168 -5.57 -0.93 12.77
N TRP A 169 -5.03 -1.21 11.58
CA TRP A 169 -5.28 -2.47 10.87
C TRP A 169 -4.75 -3.70 11.60
N THR A 170 -3.63 -3.56 12.33
CA THR A 170 -3.11 -4.63 13.20
C THR A 170 -4.10 -4.93 14.31
N TYR A 171 -4.62 -3.89 14.99
CA TYR A 171 -5.64 -4.07 16.04
C TYR A 171 -6.95 -4.64 15.48
N PHE A 172 -7.42 -4.15 14.33
CA PHE A 172 -8.61 -4.67 13.67
C PHE A 172 -8.47 -6.17 13.37
N ALA A 173 -7.35 -6.58 12.78
CA ALA A 173 -7.07 -7.97 12.43
C ALA A 173 -7.06 -8.88 13.67
N TYR A 174 -6.45 -8.42 14.77
CA TYR A 174 -6.49 -9.11 16.05
C TYR A 174 -7.93 -9.26 16.57
N ALA A 175 -8.72 -8.18 16.53
CA ALA A 175 -10.09 -8.16 17.06
C ALA A 175 -11.04 -9.08 16.28
N ILE A 176 -10.85 -9.25 14.96
CA ILE A 176 -11.66 -10.16 14.13
C ILE A 176 -11.08 -11.58 14.05
N GLY A 177 -9.98 -11.88 14.74
CA GLY A 177 -9.33 -13.18 14.73
C GLY A 177 -8.61 -13.54 13.41
N ASN A 178 -8.36 -12.57 12.53
CA ASN A 178 -7.64 -12.79 11.28
C ASN A 178 -6.13 -12.66 11.49
N TYR A 179 -5.49 -13.73 11.96
CA TYR A 179 -4.07 -13.71 12.28
C TYR A 179 -3.16 -13.54 11.05
N TYR A 180 -3.58 -14.01 9.86
CA TYR A 180 -2.82 -13.79 8.63
C TYR A 180 -2.70 -12.30 8.29
N MET A 181 -3.81 -11.56 8.37
CA MET A 181 -3.81 -10.11 8.24
C MET A 181 -2.98 -9.45 9.34
N MET A 182 -3.11 -9.91 10.58
CA MET A 182 -2.37 -9.35 11.72
C MET A 182 -0.87 -9.45 11.49
N PHE A 183 -0.35 -10.63 11.11
CA PHE A 183 1.08 -10.82 10.85
C PHE A 183 1.58 -10.00 9.65
N ALA A 184 0.80 -9.91 8.58
CA ALA A 184 1.13 -9.04 7.46
C ALA A 184 1.23 -7.57 7.89
N ASN A 185 0.28 -7.09 8.71
CA ASN A 185 0.33 -5.72 9.22
C ASN A 185 1.48 -5.51 10.23
N ILE A 186 1.82 -6.47 11.07
CA ILE A 186 3.00 -6.39 11.95
C ILE A 186 4.29 -6.26 11.13
N ALA A 187 4.42 -6.99 10.03
CA ALA A 187 5.56 -6.85 9.13
C ALA A 187 5.63 -5.45 8.52
N GLY A 188 4.49 -4.91 8.07
CA GLY A 188 4.39 -3.54 7.55
C GLY A 188 4.70 -2.48 8.61
N LEU A 189 4.22 -2.68 9.84
CA LEU A 189 4.49 -1.81 10.97
C LEU A 189 5.98 -1.81 11.32
N SER A 190 6.61 -2.99 11.32
CA SER A 190 8.05 -3.13 11.57
C SER A 190 8.88 -2.39 10.54
N LEU A 191 8.55 -2.54 9.25
CA LEU A 191 9.21 -1.80 8.16
C LEU A 191 9.01 -0.29 8.32
N ASN A 192 7.81 0.16 8.67
CA ASN A 192 7.51 1.57 8.85
C ASN A 192 8.21 2.17 10.08
N ILE A 193 8.27 1.46 11.21
CA ILE A 193 9.08 1.84 12.38
C ILE A 193 10.55 1.96 12.00
N PHE A 194 11.08 0.98 11.26
CA PHE A 194 12.45 1.04 10.76
C PHE A 194 12.66 2.27 9.87
N THR A 195 11.75 2.53 8.92
CA THR A 195 11.80 3.70 8.04
C THR A 195 11.80 5.02 8.84
N ILE A 196 10.93 5.14 9.84
CA ILE A 196 10.86 6.33 10.71
C ILE A 196 12.14 6.48 11.53
N SER A 197 12.73 5.37 12.01
CA SER A 197 13.99 5.40 12.75
C SER A 197 15.14 6.00 11.93
N LEU A 198 15.14 5.80 10.60
CA LEU A 198 16.15 6.39 9.71
C LEU A 198 16.15 7.92 9.76
N TYR A 199 15.02 8.59 10.03
CA TYR A 199 14.98 10.05 10.16
C TYR A 199 15.81 10.59 11.34
N PHE A 200 16.09 9.76 12.34
CA PHE A 200 16.96 10.13 13.46
C PHE A 200 18.44 9.92 13.12
N PHE A 201 18.78 8.84 12.42
CA PHE A 201 20.16 8.45 12.17
C PHE A 201 20.74 9.01 10.86
N ILE A 202 19.92 9.14 9.82
CA ILE A 202 20.26 9.65 8.49
C ILE A 202 19.21 10.69 8.03
N PRO A 203 19.19 11.87 8.68
CA PRO A 203 18.18 12.90 8.41
C PRO A 203 18.22 13.42 6.96
N PRO A 204 17.15 14.09 6.51
CA PRO A 204 17.12 14.76 5.21
C PRO A 204 18.14 15.89 5.10
N LEU A 205 18.47 16.28 3.86
CA LEU A 205 19.49 17.27 3.55
C LEU A 205 18.94 18.70 3.52
N THR A 206 17.69 18.89 3.08
CA THR A 206 17.17 20.24 2.79
C THR A 206 16.01 20.68 3.68
N TRP A 207 15.35 19.76 4.36
CA TRP A 207 14.17 20.03 5.19
C TRP A 207 14.34 19.50 6.61
N LYS A 208 13.49 19.97 7.53
CA LYS A 208 13.39 19.43 8.89
C LYS A 208 12.27 18.41 8.96
N VAL A 209 12.52 17.28 9.62
CA VAL A 209 11.53 16.23 9.78
C VAL A 209 10.35 16.76 10.59
N PRO A 210 9.12 16.79 10.06
CA PRO A 210 7.96 17.23 10.82
C PRO A 210 7.78 16.39 12.09
N LEU A 211 7.26 16.98 13.17
CA LEU A 211 7.07 16.35 14.50
C LEU A 211 8.36 15.99 15.25
N ILE A 212 9.35 15.37 14.59
CA ILE A 212 10.62 14.95 15.20
C ILE A 212 11.62 16.12 15.29
N GLY A 213 11.66 16.98 14.28
CA GLY A 213 12.53 18.15 14.23
C GLY A 213 13.98 17.88 13.82
N THR A 214 14.35 16.64 13.47
CA THR A 214 15.70 16.29 13.01
C THR A 214 16.03 16.89 11.64
N GLY A 215 17.30 17.19 11.40
CA GLY A 215 17.81 17.80 10.16
C GLY A 215 17.69 19.34 10.11
N PRO A 216 18.00 19.97 8.96
CA PRO A 216 18.72 19.37 7.83
C PRO A 216 20.12 18.91 8.23
N GLN A 217 20.63 17.85 7.61
CA GLN A 217 21.98 17.37 7.84
C GLN A 217 22.98 18.47 7.46
N GLU A 218 23.88 18.86 8.37
CA GLU A 218 24.91 19.84 8.04
C GLU A 218 25.79 19.26 6.92
N LYS A 219 25.90 19.96 5.79
CA LYS A 219 26.89 19.62 4.78
C LYS A 219 28.25 19.64 5.45
N LYS A 220 28.91 18.47 5.58
CA LYS A 220 30.36 18.46 5.78
C LYS A 220 30.95 19.29 4.65
N LYS A 221 31.53 20.44 4.98
CA LYS A 221 32.33 21.23 4.03
C LYS A 221 33.42 20.29 3.52
N ALA A 222 33.29 19.85 2.27
CA ALA A 222 34.35 19.19 1.54
C ALA A 222 35.43 20.23 1.22
#